data_AF-A0AAD1BWA7-F1
#
_entry.id   AF-A0AAD1BWA7-F1
#
_cell.length_a   1.000
_cell.length_b   1.000
_cell.length_c   1.000
_cell.angle_alpha   90.00
_cell.angle_beta   90.00
_cell.angle_gamma   90.00
#
_symmetry.space_group_name_H-M   'P 1'
#
loop_
_entity.id
_entity.type
_entity.pdbx_description
1 polymer ?
#
loop_
_entity_poly.entity_id
_entity_poly.type
_entity_poly.pdbx_seq_one_letter_code
_entity_poly.pdbx_strand_id
1 'polypeptide(L)'
;MRSLVERVKLAGMEDQFGEILVPTEEVVEMRNGQKRKSERKFFPGYVLVQMEMSEATWHLIKDTPRVMGFIGGTADKPAPITEKEAEAILRRVADSGDKPKPKTLFEPGETVRVVDGPFADFNGVVEEVNYEKSRIQVAVLIFGRSTPVELEFSQVEKV
;
A
#
# COMPACT_ATOMS: atom_id res chain seq x y z
N MET A 1 10.34 -13.80 3.39
CA MET A 1 9.87 -14.25 2.06
C MET A 1 10.64 -15.45 1.56
N ARG A 2 11.99 -15.41 1.47
CA ARG A 2 12.80 -16.62 1.16
C ARG A 2 12.46 -17.82 2.06
N SER A 3 12.16 -17.58 3.34
CA SER A 3 11.87 -18.65 4.30
C SER A 3 10.63 -19.50 4.04
N LEU A 4 9.54 -18.96 3.43
CA LEU A 4 8.34 -19.76 3.19
C LEU A 4 8.52 -20.64 1.96
N VAL A 5 8.96 -20.05 0.85
CA VAL A 5 9.24 -20.78 -0.40
C VAL A 5 10.29 -21.87 -0.17
N GLU A 6 11.37 -21.56 0.55
CA GLU A 6 12.40 -22.55 0.90
C GLU A 6 11.84 -23.68 1.78
N ARG A 7 10.91 -23.39 2.70
CA ARG A 7 10.27 -24.41 3.53
C ARG A 7 9.33 -25.31 2.75
N VAL A 8 8.53 -24.75 1.86
CA VAL A 8 7.68 -25.52 0.95
C VAL A 8 8.54 -26.50 0.14
N LYS A 9 9.68 -26.04 -0.37
CA LYS A 9 10.68 -26.88 -1.06
C LYS A 9 11.24 -27.98 -0.17
N LEU A 10 11.70 -27.62 1.03
CA LEU A 10 12.27 -28.59 1.99
C LEU A 10 11.25 -29.63 2.46
N ALA A 11 9.97 -29.27 2.52
CA ALA A 11 8.88 -30.17 2.86
C ALA A 11 8.40 -31.03 1.68
N GLY A 12 8.89 -30.78 0.46
CA GLY A 12 8.44 -31.48 -0.75
C GLY A 12 6.98 -31.21 -1.10
N MET A 13 6.44 -30.05 -0.71
CA MET A 13 5.03 -29.69 -0.89
C MET A 13 4.83 -28.70 -2.05
N GLU A 14 5.78 -28.59 -2.98
CA GLU A 14 5.70 -27.63 -4.09
C GLU A 14 4.42 -27.80 -4.92
N ASP A 15 3.91 -29.02 -5.05
CA ASP A 15 2.67 -29.31 -5.81
C ASP A 15 1.40 -28.79 -5.11
N GLN A 16 1.45 -28.51 -3.80
CA GLN A 16 0.32 -28.02 -3.01
C GLN A 16 0.31 -26.49 -2.83
N PHE A 17 1.38 -25.81 -3.27
CA PHE A 17 1.53 -24.36 -3.19
C PHE A 17 1.73 -23.79 -4.59
N GLY A 18 0.82 -22.91 -5.00
CA GLY A 18 0.94 -22.11 -6.20
C GLY A 18 1.73 -20.83 -5.94
N GLU A 19 1.17 -19.70 -6.37
CA GLU A 19 1.82 -18.40 -6.22
C GLU A 19 1.83 -17.89 -4.77
N ILE A 20 3.01 -17.43 -4.33
CA ILE A 20 3.22 -16.73 -3.06
C ILE A 20 3.62 -15.29 -3.39
N LEU A 21 2.71 -14.36 -3.15
CA LEU A 21 2.88 -12.96 -3.53
C LEU A 21 2.82 -12.04 -2.32
N VAL A 22 3.72 -11.06 -2.27
CA VAL A 22 3.59 -9.95 -1.32
C VAL A 22 3.01 -8.76 -2.05
N PRO A 23 1.90 -8.18 -1.55
CA PRO A 23 1.23 -7.07 -2.20
C PRO A 23 2.10 -5.80 -2.15
N THR A 24 2.87 -5.58 -3.20
CA THR A 24 3.76 -4.41 -3.39
C THR A 24 3.35 -3.60 -4.61
N GLU A 25 3.21 -2.29 -4.45
CA GLU A 25 2.99 -1.34 -5.55
C GLU A 25 4.31 -0.69 -5.99
N GLU A 26 4.47 -0.44 -7.30
CA GLU A 26 5.55 0.42 -7.80
C GLU A 26 5.21 1.89 -7.50
N VAL A 27 6.07 2.56 -6.75
CA VAL A 27 6.02 4.00 -6.51
C VAL A 27 7.25 4.68 -7.10
N VAL A 28 7.04 5.82 -7.76
CA VAL A 28 8.15 6.62 -8.32
C VAL A 28 8.56 7.65 -7.27
N GLU A 29 9.77 7.51 -6.75
CA GLU A 29 10.39 8.49 -5.86
C GLU A 29 11.27 9.43 -6.68
N MET A 30 11.19 10.74 -6.44
CA MET A 30 12.23 11.66 -6.89
C MET A 30 13.34 11.71 -5.83
N ARG A 31 14.54 11.26 -6.19
CA ARG A 31 15.73 11.37 -5.34
C ARG A 31 16.85 12.02 -6.15
N ASN A 32 17.39 13.12 -5.65
CA ASN A 32 18.41 13.94 -6.34
C ASN A 32 17.98 14.41 -7.75
N GLY A 33 16.70 14.74 -7.93
CA GLY A 33 16.18 15.20 -9.23
C GLY A 33 15.98 14.09 -10.29
N GLN A 34 16.25 12.82 -9.96
CA GLN A 34 15.97 11.68 -10.83
C GLN A 34 14.77 10.87 -10.31
N LYS A 35 13.88 10.50 -11.24
CA LYS A 35 12.78 9.56 -10.98
C LYS A 35 13.35 8.15 -10.82
N ARG A 36 13.17 7.56 -9.64
CA ARG A 36 13.54 6.18 -9.34
C ARG A 36 12.27 5.39 -9.05
N LYS A 37 12.08 4.26 -9.74
CA LYS A 37 11.07 3.28 -9.37
C LYS A 37 11.49 2.58 -8.08
N SER A 38 10.59 2.50 -7.11
CA SER A 38 10.77 1.82 -5.83
C SER A 38 9.50 1.06 -5.50
N GLU A 39 9.60 0.00 -4.69
CA GLU A 39 8.44 -0.80 -4.32
C GLU A 39 7.95 -0.39 -2.92
N ARG A 40 6.65 -0.18 -2.77
CA ARG A 40 6.00 0.04 -1.48
C ARG A 40 5.05 -1.11 -1.18
N LYS A 41 5.06 -1.64 0.04
CA LYS A 41 4.11 -2.67 0.50
C LYS A 41 2.78 -1.99 0.84
N PHE A 42 1.69 -2.33 0.15
CA PHE A 42 0.38 -1.72 0.41
C PHE A 42 -0.42 -2.48 1.49
N PHE A 43 0.02 -3.69 1.86
CA PHE A 43 -0.36 -4.37 3.11
C PHE A 43 0.91 -4.86 3.85
N PRO A 44 1.56 -3.99 4.64
CA PRO A 44 2.75 -4.38 5.37
C PRO A 44 2.40 -5.48 6.39
N GLY A 45 3.02 -6.64 6.26
CA GLY A 45 2.81 -7.79 7.16
C GLY A 45 1.91 -8.89 6.61
N TYR A 46 1.31 -8.70 5.42
CA TYR A 46 0.45 -9.70 4.78
C TYR A 46 1.15 -10.35 3.57
N VAL A 47 0.83 -11.62 3.33
CA VAL A 47 1.30 -12.41 2.19
C VAL A 47 0.09 -13.13 1.61
N LEU A 48 -0.07 -13.07 0.30
CA LEU A 48 -1.06 -13.85 -0.44
C LEU A 48 -0.42 -15.18 -0.82
N VAL A 49 -1.13 -16.26 -0.56
CA VAL A 49 -0.66 -17.63 -0.85
C VAL A 49 -1.79 -18.37 -1.54
N GLN A 50 -1.55 -18.80 -2.77
CA GLN A 50 -2.37 -19.81 -3.43
C GLN A 50 -1.89 -21.17 -2.97
N MET A 51 -2.75 -21.95 -2.31
CA MET A 51 -2.40 -23.30 -1.86
C MET A 51 -3.65 -24.16 -1.71
N GLU A 52 -3.45 -25.47 -1.73
CA GLU A 52 -4.46 -26.41 -1.30
C GLU A 52 -4.52 -26.48 0.22
N MET A 53 -5.73 -26.32 0.79
CA MET A 53 -5.92 -26.36 2.23
C MET A 53 -5.96 -27.81 2.72
N SER A 54 -4.91 -28.22 3.44
CA SER A 54 -4.79 -29.51 4.11
C SER A 54 -4.18 -29.30 5.51
N GLU A 55 -4.27 -30.30 6.37
CA GLU A 55 -3.67 -30.23 7.72
C GLU A 55 -2.16 -30.00 7.65
N ALA A 56 -1.47 -30.64 6.70
CA ALA A 56 -0.04 -30.52 6.49
C ALA A 56 0.37 -29.11 6.01
N THR A 57 -0.34 -28.57 5.01
CA THR A 57 -0.07 -27.21 4.49
C THR A 57 -0.40 -26.12 5.52
N TRP A 58 -1.44 -26.35 6.33
CA TRP A 58 -1.79 -25.47 7.45
C TRP A 58 -0.69 -25.42 8.53
N HIS A 59 -0.20 -26.58 8.97
CA HIS A 59 0.90 -26.64 9.94
C HIS A 59 2.18 -26.00 9.41
N LEU A 60 2.52 -26.23 8.14
CA LEU A 60 3.71 -25.63 7.51
C LEU A 60 3.68 -24.10 7.57
N ILE A 61 2.53 -23.49 7.29
CA ILE A 61 2.37 -22.03 7.36
C ILE A 61 2.46 -21.53 8.80
N LYS A 62 1.78 -22.21 9.74
CA LYS A 62 1.77 -21.82 11.17
C LYS A 62 3.15 -21.92 11.81
N ASP A 63 3.95 -22.92 11.43
CA ASP A 63 5.31 -23.09 11.94
C ASP A 63 6.31 -22.12 11.29
N THR A 64 5.89 -21.36 10.28
CA THR A 64 6.77 -20.43 9.55
C THR A 64 7.12 -19.22 10.42
N PRO A 65 8.41 -18.95 10.67
CA PRO A 65 8.82 -17.82 11.50
C PRO A 65 8.29 -16.51 10.93
N ARG A 66 7.79 -15.64 11.81
CA ARG A 66 7.20 -14.33 11.49
C ARG A 66 5.86 -14.39 10.74
N VAL A 67 5.26 -15.57 10.64
CA VAL A 67 3.87 -15.74 10.22
C VAL A 67 3.04 -15.92 11.49
N MET A 68 2.08 -15.04 11.73
CA MET A 68 1.20 -15.13 12.92
C MET A 68 0.04 -16.11 12.69
N GLY A 69 -0.37 -16.30 11.45
CA GLY A 69 -1.45 -17.20 11.07
C GLY A 69 -2.18 -16.71 9.83
N PHE A 70 -3.28 -17.39 9.53
CA PHE A 70 -4.19 -17.01 8.46
C PHE A 70 -5.18 -15.94 8.92
N ILE A 71 -5.74 -15.22 7.96
CA ILE A 71 -6.73 -14.17 8.17
C ILE A 71 -8.08 -14.65 7.63
N GLY A 72 -9.15 -14.35 8.37
CA GLY A 72 -10.52 -14.72 8.01
C GLY A 72 -10.97 -16.05 8.61
N GLY A 73 -12.28 -16.25 8.72
CA GLY A 73 -12.86 -17.48 9.30
C GLY A 73 -12.61 -17.60 10.81
N THR A 74 -12.23 -18.80 11.26
CA THR A 74 -11.80 -19.10 12.64
C THR A 74 -10.32 -19.46 12.67
N ALA A 75 -9.70 -19.42 13.86
CA ALA A 75 -8.27 -19.72 14.03
C ALA A 75 -7.85 -21.09 13.44
N ASP A 76 -8.78 -22.05 13.42
CA ASP A 76 -8.55 -23.41 12.93
C ASP A 76 -9.09 -23.64 11.50
N LYS A 77 -9.91 -22.72 10.97
CA LYS A 77 -10.47 -22.79 9.62
C LYS A 77 -10.42 -21.42 8.95
N PRO A 78 -9.30 -21.10 8.27
CA PRO A 78 -9.22 -19.86 7.53
C PRO A 78 -10.24 -19.84 6.39
N ALA A 79 -10.85 -18.68 6.18
CA ALA A 79 -11.74 -18.47 5.04
C ALA A 79 -10.91 -18.21 3.78
N PRO A 80 -11.05 -19.02 2.72
CA PRO A 80 -10.39 -18.71 1.44
C PRO A 80 -10.99 -17.44 0.85
N ILE A 81 -10.16 -16.60 0.25
CA ILE A 81 -10.63 -15.53 -0.62
C ILE A 81 -10.98 -16.11 -1.98
N THR A 82 -11.97 -15.52 -2.64
CA THR A 82 -12.33 -15.89 -4.00
C THR A 82 -11.26 -15.43 -4.99
N GLU A 83 -11.15 -16.12 -6.13
CA GLU A 83 -10.23 -15.73 -7.21
C GLU A 83 -10.49 -14.30 -7.69
N LYS A 84 -11.75 -13.86 -7.69
CA LYS A 84 -12.13 -12.47 -8.01
C LYS A 84 -11.57 -11.45 -7.01
N GLU A 85 -11.57 -11.77 -5.71
CA GLU A 85 -11.00 -10.90 -4.68
C GLU A 85 -9.47 -10.87 -4.78
N ALA A 86 -8.84 -12.03 -5.03
CA ALA A 86 -7.41 -12.12 -5.28
C ALA A 86 -7.01 -11.30 -6.52
N GLU A 87 -7.73 -11.46 -7.63
CA GLU A 87 -7.54 -10.66 -8.84
C GLU A 87 -7.74 -9.17 -8.58
N ALA A 88 -8.75 -8.76 -7.81
CA ALA A 88 -8.95 -7.35 -7.47
C ALA A 88 -7.76 -6.76 -6.69
N ILE A 89 -7.17 -7.53 -5.78
CA ILE A 89 -5.96 -7.16 -5.04
C ILE A 89 -4.75 -7.07 -5.99
N LEU A 90 -4.60 -8.03 -6.90
CA LEU A 90 -3.51 -8.08 -7.89
C LEU A 90 -3.63 -6.97 -8.95
N ARG A 91 -4.83 -6.69 -9.45
CA ARG A 91 -5.10 -5.59 -10.39
C ARG A 91 -4.79 -4.25 -9.74
N ARG A 92 -5.13 -4.04 -8.47
CA ARG A 92 -4.75 -2.82 -7.75
C ARG A 92 -3.23 -2.63 -7.67
N VAL A 93 -2.47 -3.73 -7.61
CA VAL A 93 -1.00 -3.72 -7.70
C VAL A 93 -0.52 -3.39 -9.11
N ALA A 94 -1.10 -4.02 -10.14
CA ALA A 94 -0.70 -3.85 -11.54
C ALA A 94 -1.11 -2.48 -12.13
N ASP A 95 -2.34 -2.02 -11.87
CA ASP A 95 -2.89 -0.74 -12.33
C ASP A 95 -2.20 0.48 -11.67
N SER A 96 -1.42 0.26 -10.62
CA SER A 96 -0.59 1.31 -10.02
C SER A 96 0.67 1.63 -10.85
N GLY A 97 0.93 0.87 -11.92
CA GLY A 97 2.04 1.10 -12.86
C GLY A 97 1.85 2.30 -13.80
N ASP A 98 0.61 2.71 -14.11
CA ASP A 98 0.36 3.76 -15.11
C ASP A 98 0.30 5.19 -14.54
N LYS A 99 0.07 5.34 -13.23
CA LYS A 99 0.16 6.63 -12.55
C LYS A 99 0.80 6.43 -11.18
N PRO A 100 2.06 6.85 -10.98
CA PRO A 100 2.72 6.70 -9.69
C PRO A 100 1.92 7.42 -8.61
N LYS A 101 1.35 6.65 -7.67
CA LYS A 101 0.64 7.22 -6.53
C LYS A 101 1.69 7.81 -5.57
N PRO A 102 1.51 9.05 -5.10
CA PRO A 102 2.42 9.64 -4.13
C PRO A 102 2.46 8.79 -2.86
N LYS A 103 3.66 8.65 -2.29
CA LYS A 103 3.89 7.91 -1.05
C LYS A 103 3.11 8.53 0.13
N THR A 104 2.92 9.84 0.11
CA THR A 104 2.20 10.60 1.13
C THR A 104 0.70 10.53 0.85
N LEU A 105 -0.01 9.82 1.74
CA LEU A 105 -1.47 9.86 1.79
C LEU A 105 -1.86 11.09 2.61
N PHE A 106 -2.78 11.87 2.07
CA PHE A 106 -3.36 13.03 2.74
C PHE A 106 -4.80 12.69 3.13
N GLU A 107 -5.20 13.06 4.33
CA GLU A 107 -6.57 12.90 4.80
C GLU A 107 -7.21 14.26 5.07
N PRO A 108 -8.52 14.45 4.79
CA PRO A 108 -9.26 15.62 5.23
C PRO A 108 -9.09 15.87 6.74
N GLY A 109 -8.82 17.12 7.11
CA GLY A 109 -8.54 17.54 8.48
C GLY A 109 -7.06 17.54 8.86
N GLU A 110 -6.17 17.02 8.01
CA GLU A 110 -4.73 17.06 8.28
C GLU A 110 -4.13 18.44 8.05
N THR A 111 -3.11 18.78 8.83
CA THR A 111 -2.33 20.01 8.62
C THR A 111 -1.18 19.73 7.66
N VAL A 112 -1.08 20.55 6.62
CA VAL A 112 -0.04 20.48 5.61
C VAL A 112 0.64 21.85 5.48
N ARG A 113 1.91 21.83 5.12
CA ARG A 113 2.70 23.01 4.76
C ARG A 113 2.87 23.04 3.25
N VAL A 114 2.58 24.18 2.65
CA VAL A 114 2.84 24.40 1.22
C VAL A 114 4.33 24.66 1.02
N VAL A 115 4.96 23.93 0.12
CA VAL A 115 6.42 23.99 -0.14
C VAL A 115 6.78 24.58 -1.51
N ASP A 116 5.78 24.83 -2.37
CA ASP A 116 5.99 25.38 -3.70
C ASP A 116 4.82 26.28 -4.14
N GLY A 117 5.09 27.20 -5.06
CA GLY A 117 4.12 28.16 -5.58
C GLY A 117 3.94 29.44 -4.75
N PRO A 118 2.95 30.30 -5.08
CA PRO A 118 2.77 31.62 -4.47
C PRO A 118 2.33 31.57 -3.00
N PHE A 119 1.97 30.39 -2.51
CA PHE A 119 1.55 30.14 -1.13
C PHE A 119 2.60 29.32 -0.36
N ALA A 120 3.84 29.21 -0.87
CA ALA A 120 4.93 28.54 -0.16
C ALA A 120 5.12 29.10 1.25
N ASP A 121 5.53 28.24 2.17
CA ASP A 121 5.72 28.48 3.61
C ASP A 121 4.44 28.73 4.43
N PHE A 122 3.26 28.76 3.81
CA PHE A 122 2.01 28.80 4.56
C PHE A 122 1.56 27.40 5.00
N ASN A 123 0.95 27.35 6.18
CA ASN A 123 0.27 26.16 6.66
C ASN A 123 -1.22 26.22 6.30
N GLY A 124 -1.80 25.06 6.04
CA GLY A 124 -3.22 24.92 5.77
C GLY A 124 -3.76 23.58 6.22
N VAL A 125 -5.09 23.48 6.24
CA VAL A 125 -5.81 22.26 6.59
C VAL A 125 -6.38 21.65 5.31
N VAL A 126 -6.17 20.35 5.13
CA VAL A 126 -6.74 19.62 4.00
C VAL A 126 -8.25 19.56 4.13
N GLU A 127 -9.00 20.04 3.13
CA GLU A 127 -10.45 19.94 3.09
C GLU A 127 -10.89 18.71 2.29
N GLU A 128 -10.32 18.53 1.11
CA GLU A 128 -10.68 17.46 0.19
C GLU A 128 -9.46 16.95 -0.56
N VAL A 129 -9.43 15.65 -0.88
CA VAL A 129 -8.32 15.01 -1.58
C VAL A 129 -8.82 14.27 -2.80
N ASN A 130 -8.36 14.70 -3.99
CA ASN A 130 -8.66 14.05 -5.25
C ASN A 130 -7.45 13.24 -5.74
N TYR A 131 -7.43 11.96 -5.40
CA TYR A 131 -6.37 11.03 -5.78
C TYR A 131 -6.34 10.73 -7.28
N GLU A 132 -7.48 10.77 -7.98
CA GLU A 132 -7.54 10.49 -9.43
C GLU A 132 -6.85 11.58 -10.25
N LYS A 133 -7.00 12.84 -9.81
CA LYS A 133 -6.41 14.03 -10.43
C LYS A 133 -5.08 14.44 -9.82
N SER A 134 -4.64 13.78 -8.76
CA SER A 134 -3.45 14.15 -7.98
C SER A 134 -3.49 15.61 -7.48
N ARG A 135 -4.66 16.02 -6.97
CA ARG A 135 -4.97 17.37 -6.50
C ARG A 135 -5.49 17.32 -5.08
N ILE A 136 -5.19 18.36 -4.29
CA ILE A 136 -5.64 18.52 -2.92
C ILE A 136 -6.21 19.92 -2.72
N GLN A 137 -7.37 20.01 -2.07
CA GLN A 137 -7.92 21.28 -1.65
C GLN A 137 -7.47 21.55 -0.23
N VAL A 138 -6.76 22.66 -0.04
CA VAL A 138 -6.19 23.07 1.24
C VAL A 138 -6.73 24.44 1.61
N ALA A 139 -7.29 24.54 2.82
CA ALA A 139 -7.64 25.79 3.46
C ALA A 139 -6.38 26.44 4.06
N VAL A 140 -5.74 27.33 3.30
CA VAL A 140 -4.51 28.03 3.72
C VAL A 140 -4.86 29.25 4.57
N LEU A 141 -4.17 29.40 5.70
CA LEU A 141 -4.39 30.51 6.61
C LEU A 141 -3.53 31.72 6.20
N ILE A 142 -4.16 32.75 5.62
CA ILE A 142 -3.47 33.96 5.16
C ILE A 142 -4.07 35.16 5.88
N PHE A 143 -3.24 35.90 6.63
CA PHE A 143 -3.67 37.07 7.42
C PHE A 143 -4.87 36.81 8.35
N GLY A 144 -4.93 35.61 8.96
CA GLY A 144 -6.03 35.22 9.84
C GLY A 144 -7.34 34.88 9.13
N ARG A 145 -7.33 34.73 7.79
CA ARG A 145 -8.46 34.31 6.98
C ARG A 145 -8.15 32.98 6.32
N SER A 146 -9.11 32.06 6.37
CA SER A 146 -9.03 30.78 5.67
C SER A 146 -9.36 31.01 4.19
N THR A 147 -8.41 30.69 3.29
CA THR A 147 -8.60 30.77 1.85
C THR A 147 -8.42 29.37 1.25
N PRO A 148 -9.46 28.77 0.64
CA PRO A 148 -9.34 27.48 -0.01
C PRO A 148 -8.54 27.63 -1.31
N VAL A 149 -7.51 26.80 -1.47
CA VAL A 149 -6.67 26.73 -2.68
C VAL A 149 -6.51 25.28 -3.11
N GLU A 150 -6.45 25.05 -4.43
CA GLU A 150 -6.20 23.74 -5.00
C GLU A 150 -4.70 23.61 -5.34
N LEU A 151 -4.05 22.58 -4.82
CA LEU A 151 -2.61 22.35 -4.95
C LEU A 151 -2.34 20.94 -5.47
N GLU A 152 -1.15 20.71 -6.01
CA GLU A 152 -0.69 19.36 -6.34
C GLU A 152 -0.05 18.69 -5.11
N PHE A 153 -0.02 17.36 -5.08
CA PHE A 153 0.64 16.61 -4.00
C PHE A 153 2.13 16.88 -3.85
N SER A 154 2.81 17.34 -4.91
CA SER A 154 4.21 17.75 -4.87
C SER A 154 4.45 19.11 -4.22
N GLN A 155 3.40 19.94 -4.12
CA GLN A 155 3.49 21.31 -3.60
C GLN A 155 3.18 21.39 -2.11
N VAL A 156 2.87 20.26 -1.47
CA VAL A 156 2.51 20.19 -0.05
C VAL A 156 3.32 19.11 0.67
N GLU A 157 3.70 19.39 1.89
CA GLU A 157 4.33 18.46 2.83
C GLU A 157 3.48 18.35 4.10
N LYS A 158 3.44 17.15 4.68
CA LYS A 158 2.75 16.93 5.94
C LYS A 158 3.54 17.54 7.10
N VAL A 159 2.86 18.25 7.99
CA VAL A 159 3.45 18.83 9.22
C VAL A 159 3.40 17.83 10.36
#